data_AF-A0A3S3MWA8-F1
#
_entry.id   AF-A0A3S3MWA8-F1
#
_cell.length_a   1.000
_cell.length_b   1.000
_cell.length_c   1.000
_cell.angle_alpha   90.00
_cell.angle_beta   90.00
_cell.angle_gamma   90.00
#
_symmetry.space_group_name_H-M   'P 1'
#
loop_
_entity.id
_entity.type
_entity.pdbx_description
1 polymer ?
#
loop_
_entity_poly.entity_id
_entity_poly.type
_entity_poly.pdbx_seq_one_letter_code
_entity_poly.pdbx_strand_id
1 'polypeptide(L)' 'MRVRGKVFAFVAHEGALVVKLPEQRIGELTADGIAAPMIMRGRPLREWAEISPDAAETWAALIDEAHRFVDAITP' A
#
# COMPACT_ATOMS: atom_id res chain seq x y z
N MET A 1 -9.70 -2.91 -4.55
CA MET A 1 -9.20 -3.49 -5.80
C MET A 1 -8.68 -4.90 -5.55
N ARG A 2 -8.78 -5.79 -6.54
CA ARG A 2 -8.33 -7.19 -6.43
C ARG A 2 -7.59 -7.64 -7.68
N VAL A 3 -6.59 -8.50 -7.53
CA VAL A 3 -5.91 -9.23 -8.62
C VAL A 3 -5.91 -10.71 -8.26
N ARG A 4 -6.34 -11.59 -9.18
CA ARG A 4 -6.51 -13.03 -8.94
C ARG A 4 -7.25 -13.35 -7.62
N GLY A 5 -8.27 -12.56 -7.30
CA GLY A 5 -9.06 -12.69 -6.05
C GLY A 5 -8.42 -12.13 -4.78
N LYS A 6 -7.16 -11.67 -4.81
CA LYS A 6 -6.44 -11.08 -3.67
C LYS A 6 -6.64 -9.58 -3.61
N VAL A 7 -7.00 -9.05 -2.43
CA VAL A 7 -7.06 -7.60 -2.21
C VAL A 7 -5.64 -7.05 -2.12
N PHE A 8 -5.38 -5.97 -2.86
CA PHE A 8 -4.08 -5.30 -2.89
C PHE A 8 -4.15 -3.78 -2.70
N ALA A 9 -5.33 -3.18 -2.85
CA ALA A 9 -5.53 -1.76 -2.64
C ALA A 9 -6.97 -1.48 -2.20
N PHE A 10 -7.16 -0.55 -1.26
CA PHE A 10 -8.48 -0.04 -0.85
C PHE A 10 -8.32 1.33 -0.16
N VAL A 11 -9.41 2.09 -0.04
CA VAL A 11 -9.42 3.34 0.73
C VAL A 11 -9.99 3.04 2.11
N ALA A 12 -9.26 3.42 3.16
CA ALA A 12 -9.70 3.31 4.55
C ALA A 12 -10.81 4.31 4.87
N HIS A 13 -11.51 4.14 6.00
CA HIS A 13 -12.62 5.02 6.37
C HIS A 13 -12.17 6.48 6.56
N GLU A 14 -10.91 6.71 6.92
CA GLU A 14 -10.30 8.04 7.11
C GLU A 14 -9.81 8.68 5.81
N GLY A 15 -9.99 8.00 4.67
CA GLY A 15 -9.62 8.51 3.35
C GLY A 15 -8.19 8.19 2.93
N ALA A 16 -7.38 7.54 3.77
CA ALA A 16 -6.06 7.06 3.37
C ALA A 16 -6.17 5.92 2.33
N LEU A 17 -5.27 5.91 1.35
CA LEU A 17 -5.12 4.77 0.44
C LEU A 17 -4.26 3.71 1.13
N VAL A 18 -4.79 2.50 1.24
CA VAL A 18 -4.07 1.35 1.78
C VAL A 18 -3.68 0.43 0.63
N VAL A 19 -2.38 0.19 0.45
CA VAL A 19 -1.82 -0.58 -0.68
C VAL A 19 -0.82 -1.64 -0.24
N LYS A 20 -0.74 -2.72 -1.03
CA LYS A 20 0.30 -3.73 -0.90
C LYS A 20 1.55 -3.36 -1.67
N LEU A 21 2.69 -3.26 -1.00
CA LEU A 21 3.98 -2.96 -1.63
C LEU A 21 5.08 -3.86 -1.04
N PRO A 22 6.21 -4.04 -1.74
CA PRO A 22 7.40 -4.67 -1.14
C PRO A 22 7.81 -3.93 0.13
N GLU A 23 8.19 -4.67 1.18
CA GLU A 23 8.59 -4.10 2.48
C GLU A 23 9.68 -3.02 2.35
N GLN A 24 10.66 -3.24 1.46
CA GLN A 24 11.70 -2.27 1.15
C GLN A 24 11.11 -0.96 0.60
N ARG A 25 10.14 -1.04 -0.32
CA ARG A 25 9.49 0.13 -0.92
C ARG A 25 8.70 0.92 0.11
N ILE A 26 8.04 0.24 1.04
CA ILE A 26 7.34 0.88 2.16
C ILE A 26 8.33 1.68 3.01
N GLY A 27 9.51 1.13 3.27
CA GLY A 27 10.59 1.83 3.98
C GLY A 27 11.04 3.12 3.28
N GLU A 28 11.22 3.07 1.96
CA GLU A 28 11.57 4.26 1.15
C GLU A 28 10.48 5.34 1.23
N LEU A 29 9.22 4.99 0.98
CA LEU A 29 8.10 5.93 1.04
C LEU A 29 7.89 6.49 2.45
N THR A 30 8.18 5.71 3.48
CA THR A 30 8.11 6.17 4.88
C THR A 30 9.22 7.17 5.18
N ALA A 31 10.44 6.93 4.68
CA ALA A 31 11.55 7.87 4.83
C ALA A 31 11.27 9.21 4.13
N ASP A 32 10.54 9.18 3.02
CA ASP A 32 10.12 10.36 2.27
C ASP A 32 8.86 11.04 2.85
N GLY A 33 8.25 10.47 3.90
CA GLY A 33 7.04 11.00 4.53
C GLY A 33 5.75 10.81 3.71
N ILE A 34 5.79 9.97 2.67
CA ILE A 34 4.67 9.70 1.76
C ILE A 34 3.75 8.61 2.31
N ALA A 35 4.31 7.68 3.08
CA ALA A 35 3.60 6.52 3.60
C ALA A 35 3.86 6.27 5.09
N ALA A 36 2.95 5.51 5.70
CA ALA A 36 3.16 4.87 7.00
C ALA A 36 2.91 3.36 6.90
N PRO A 37 3.58 2.50 7.68
CA PRO A 37 3.23 1.08 7.76
C PRO A 37 1.82 0.91 8.32
N MET A 38 1.03 0.05 7.69
CA MET A 38 -0.32 -0.24 8.19
C MET A 38 -0.23 -1.01 9.51
N ILE A 39 -0.87 -0.50 10.56
CA ILE A 39 -0.87 -1.13 11.88
C ILE A 39 -2.16 -1.92 12.11
N MET A 40 -2.02 -3.23 12.37
CA MET A 40 -3.13 -4.08 12.74
C MET A 40 -2.86 -4.71 14.12
N ARG A 41 -3.78 -4.50 15.07
CA ARG A 41 -3.68 -5.02 16.45
C ARG A 41 -2.32 -4.69 17.10
N GLY A 42 -1.83 -3.47 16.89
CA GLY A 42 -0.58 -2.97 17.47
C GLY A 42 0.70 -3.47 16.81
N ARG A 43 0.63 -4.12 15.65
CA ARG A 43 1.81 -4.56 14.90
C ARG A 43 1.76 -4.10 13.44
N PRO A 44 2.89 -3.69 12.84
CA PRO A 44 2.93 -3.37 11.42
C PRO A 44 2.74 -4.63 10.58
N LEU A 45 1.97 -4.50 9.52
CA LEU A 45 1.85 -5.50 8.48
C LEU A 45 2.95 -5.27 7.44
N ARG A 46 3.83 -6.25 7.24
CA ARG A 46 5.08 -6.11 6.47
C ARG A 46 4.93 -5.55 5.05
N GLU A 47 3.82 -5.85 4.40
CA GLU A 47 3.59 -5.51 3.00
C GLU A 47 2.45 -4.52 2.81
N TRP A 48 2.00 -3.85 3.87
CA TRP A 48 0.88 -2.91 3.77
C TRP A 48 1.30 -1.54 4.22
N ALA A 49 1.00 -0.55 3.38
CA ALA A 49 1.25 0.85 3.65
C ALA A 49 -0.06 1.65 3.57
N GLU A 50 -0.15 2.67 4.40
CA GLU A 50 -1.17 3.72 4.37
C GLU A 50 -0.54 4.96 3.75
N ILE A 51 -1.16 5.47 2.68
CA ILE A 51 -0.74 6.66 1.94
C ILE A 51 -1.70 7.78 2.29
N SER A 52 -1.14 8.92 2.70
CA SER A 52 -1.95 10.09 3.08
C SER A 52 -2.85 10.53 1.91
N PRO A 53 -4.10 10.98 2.18
CA PRO A 53 -4.91 11.67 1.18
C PRO A 53 -4.23 12.94 0.65
N ASP A 54 -3.30 13.53 1.40
CA ASP A 54 -2.52 14.71 0.96
C ASP A 54 -1.52 14.37 -0.16
N ALA A 55 -1.22 13.08 -0.37
CA ALA A 55 -0.35 12.58 -1.43
C ALA A 55 -1.15 11.89 -2.56
N ALA A 56 -2.41 12.29 -2.77
CA ALA A 56 -3.33 11.70 -3.74
C ALA A 56 -2.79 11.64 -5.17
N GLU A 57 -1.90 12.55 -5.55
CA GLU A 57 -1.22 12.56 -6.85
C GLU A 57 -0.33 11.34 -7.08
N THR A 58 0.15 10.70 -6.01
CA THR A 58 0.99 9.49 -6.09
C THR A 58 0.19 8.20 -6.20
N TRP A 59 -1.10 8.25 -5.88
CA TRP A 59 -1.92 7.05 -5.68
C TRP A 59 -2.01 6.16 -6.91
N ALA A 60 -2.19 6.73 -8.09
CA ALA A 60 -2.29 5.95 -9.33
C ALA A 60 -1.02 5.12 -9.57
N ALA A 61 0.16 5.73 -9.40
CA ALA A 61 1.44 5.04 -9.56
C ALA A 61 1.64 3.94 -8.51
N LEU A 62 1.27 4.20 -7.26
CA LEU A 62 1.37 3.22 -6.17
C LEU A 62 0.39 2.05 -6.33
N ILE A 63 -0.80 2.30 -6.88
CA ILE A 63 -1.78 1.25 -7.21
C ILE A 63 -1.24 0.35 -8.34
N ASP A 64 -0.63 0.91 -9.38
CA ASP A 64 -0.03 0.15 -10.47
C ASP A 64 1.18 -0.68 -10.01
N GLU A 65 2.00 -0.12 -9.12
CA GLU A 65 3.10 -0.84 -8.48
C GLU A 65 2.57 -2.01 -7.62
N ALA A 66 1.55 -1.74 -6.80
CA ALA A 66 0.90 -2.74 -5.95
C ALA A 66 0.26 -3.87 -6.77
N HIS A 67 -0.39 -3.54 -7.89
CA HIS A 67 -0.95 -4.53 -8.80
C HIS A 67 0.14 -5.46 -9.34
N ARG A 68 1.24 -4.91 -9.88
CA ARG A 68 2.37 -5.70 -10.41
C ARG A 68 3.00 -6.58 -9.34
N PHE A 69 3.20 -6.05 -8.14
CA PHE A 69 3.77 -6.80 -7.02
C PHE A 69 2.89 -8.00 -6.65
N VAL A 70 1.59 -7.78 -6.41
CA VAL A 70 0.70 -8.85 -5.97
C VAL A 70 0.46 -9.87 -7.09
N ASP A 71 0.39 -9.43 -8.35
CA ASP A 71 0.28 -10.33 -9.51
C ASP A 71 1.52 -11.25 -9.64
N ALA A 72 2.72 -10.73 -9.38
CA ALA A 72 3.97 -11.50 -9.44
C ALA A 72 4.11 -12.54 -8.32
N ILE A 73 3.55 -12.28 -7.13
CA ILE A 73 3.64 -13.20 -5.97
C ILE A 73 2.40 -14.10 -5.81
N THR A 74 1.38 -13.94 -6.64
CA THR A 74 0.16 -14.76 -6.61
C THR A 74 0.26 -15.87 -7.65
N PRO A 75 0.33 -17.16 -7.25
CA PRO A 75 0.46 -18.29 -8.17
C PRO A 75 -0.69 -18.43 -9.18
#